data_AF-A0A8T5LVE9-F1
#
_entry.id   AF-A0A8T5LVE9-F1
#
_cell.length_a   1.000
_cell.length_b   1.000
_cell.length_c   1.000
_cell.angle_alpha   90.00
_cell.angle_beta   90.00
_cell.angle_gamma   90.00
#
_symmetry.space_group_name_H-M   'P 1'
#
loop_
_entity.id
_entity.type
_entity.pdbx_description
1 polymer ?
#
loop_
_entity_poly.entity_id
_entity_poly.type
_entity_poly.pdbx_seq_one_letter_code
_entity_poly.pdbx_strand_id
1 'polypeptide(L)'
;KKLTLTEYKNLKSCGLLIKKPGKTKINLDLRDEAIRNGAYSSIIFQYNKELKIPFLEYNYKKENKKDYEKINEEFKLEQGNLLIITFAKEQSTCENSSLAVMKKINNMKII
;
A
#
# COMPACT_ATOMS: atom_id res chain seq x y z
N LYS A 1 5.66 9.64 13.77
CA LYS A 1 6.37 8.34 13.61
C LYS A 1 6.77 8.21 12.14
N LYS A 2 8.03 7.87 11.83
CA LYS A 2 8.58 7.94 10.47
C LYS A 2 8.19 6.67 9.68
N LEU A 3 7.13 6.72 8.88
CA LEU A 3 6.73 5.58 8.03
C LEU A 3 7.76 5.35 6.93
N THR A 4 8.69 4.42 7.16
CA THR A 4 9.73 4.04 6.19
C THR A 4 9.59 2.56 5.86
N LEU A 5 9.91 2.12 4.63
CA LEU A 5 9.99 0.67 4.35
C LEU A 5 11.10 0.03 5.21
N THR A 6 12.07 0.85 5.60
CA THR A 6 13.16 0.49 6.52
C THR A 6 12.66 0.15 7.93
N GLU A 7 11.44 0.48 8.35
CA GLU A 7 10.90 -0.03 9.62
C GLU A 7 10.55 -1.53 9.52
N TYR A 8 10.41 -2.07 8.29
CA TYR A 8 9.95 -3.43 8.01
C TYR A 8 11.03 -4.31 7.35
N LYS A 9 12.32 -3.96 7.45
CA LYS A 9 13.45 -4.67 6.79
C LYS A 9 13.47 -6.18 7.02
N ASN A 10 13.02 -6.60 8.20
CA ASN A 10 13.04 -8.01 8.63
C ASN A 10 11.76 -8.76 8.23
N LEU A 11 10.84 -8.10 7.52
CA LEU A 11 9.61 -8.69 7.01
C LEU A 11 9.70 -8.87 5.50
N LYS A 12 8.89 -9.78 4.98
CA LYS A 12 8.58 -9.86 3.55
C LYS A 12 7.62 -8.72 3.19
N SER A 13 7.59 -8.35 1.91
CA SER A 13 6.65 -7.35 1.40
C SER A 13 6.04 -7.77 0.07
N CYS A 14 4.82 -7.31 -0.18
CA CYS A 14 4.15 -7.45 -1.47
C CYS A 14 3.55 -6.10 -1.87
N GLY A 15 3.88 -5.65 -3.09
CA GLY A 15 3.32 -4.45 -3.69
C GLY A 15 2.25 -4.81 -4.72
N LEU A 16 1.04 -4.29 -4.55
CA LEU A 16 -0.09 -4.48 -5.45
C LEU A 16 -0.53 -3.13 -6.01
N LEU A 17 -0.39 -2.95 -7.32
CA LEU A 17 -0.81 -1.75 -8.04
C LEU A 17 -2.24 -1.91 -8.55
N ILE A 18 -3.15 -1.07 -8.06
CA ILE A 18 -4.53 -0.98 -8.54
C ILE A 18 -4.63 0.22 -9.49
N LYS A 19 -4.92 -0.07 -10.75
CA LYS A 19 -5.15 0.96 -11.76
C LYS A 19 -6.60 1.45 -11.67
N LYS A 20 -6.78 2.77 -11.56
CA LYS A 20 -8.11 3.43 -11.57
C LYS A 20 -9.14 2.75 -10.64
N PRO A 21 -8.92 2.75 -9.31
CA PRO A 21 -9.73 2.02 -8.31
C PRO A 21 -11.20 2.50 -8.17
N GLY A 22 -11.67 3.44 -8.99
CA GLY A 22 -12.93 4.16 -8.77
C GLY A 22 -12.85 5.18 -7.62
N LYS A 23 -14.02 5.61 -7.12
CA LYS A 23 -14.12 6.54 -5.99
C LYS A 23 -14.01 5.77 -4.66
N THR A 24 -12.78 5.50 -4.22
CA THR A 24 -12.53 4.83 -2.93
C THR A 24 -11.88 5.79 -1.94
N LYS A 25 -12.47 5.90 -0.74
CA LYS A 25 -11.87 6.64 0.36
C LYS A 25 -10.77 5.81 0.99
N ILE A 26 -9.53 6.30 0.92
CA ILE A 26 -8.38 5.65 1.57
C ILE A 26 -8.32 6.11 3.03
N ASN A 27 -8.42 5.16 3.95
CA ASN A 27 -8.38 5.42 5.39
C ASN A 27 -7.66 4.26 6.13
N LEU A 28 -7.62 4.36 7.45
CA LEU A 28 -7.01 3.35 8.31
C LEU A 28 -7.73 1.98 8.24
N ASP A 29 -9.01 1.94 7.87
CA ASP A 29 -9.77 0.68 7.79
C ASP A 29 -9.25 -0.27 6.72
N LEU A 30 -8.58 0.25 5.69
CA LEU A 30 -7.89 -0.53 4.66
C LEU A 30 -6.60 -1.14 5.19
N ARG A 31 -5.83 -0.40 6.00
CA ARG A 31 -4.66 -0.97 6.69
C ARG A 31 -5.11 -2.06 7.67
N ASP A 32 -6.16 -1.78 8.44
CA ASP A 32 -6.67 -2.72 9.43
C ASP A 32 -7.28 -3.96 8.74
N GLU A 33 -7.75 -3.84 7.50
CA GLU A 33 -8.12 -4.99 6.68
C GLU A 33 -6.92 -5.89 6.39
N ALA A 34 -5.79 -5.35 5.95
CA ALA A 34 -4.58 -6.15 5.76
C ALA A 34 -4.16 -6.86 7.06
N ILE A 35 -4.21 -6.14 8.19
CA ILE A 35 -3.83 -6.68 9.50
C ILE A 35 -4.76 -7.82 9.93
N ARG A 36 -6.08 -7.67 9.74
CA ARG A 36 -7.05 -8.75 9.99
C ARG A 36 -6.79 -10.00 9.14
N ASN A 37 -6.15 -9.85 7.99
CA ASN A 37 -5.78 -10.93 7.08
C ASN A 37 -4.33 -11.44 7.28
N GLY A 38 -3.70 -11.07 8.41
CA GLY A 38 -2.42 -11.62 8.85
C GLY A 38 -1.20 -10.77 8.53
N ALA A 39 -1.35 -9.64 7.84
CA ALA A 39 -0.24 -8.70 7.67
C ALA A 39 0.17 -8.12 9.02
N TYR A 40 1.47 -7.88 9.17
CA TYR A 40 1.98 -7.07 10.27
C TYR A 40 1.58 -5.60 10.10
N SER A 41 1.60 -5.10 8.85
CA SER A 41 1.21 -3.74 8.51
C SER A 41 0.92 -3.61 7.01
N SER A 42 0.32 -2.49 6.62
CA SER A 42 0.12 -2.11 5.23
C SER A 42 0.25 -0.60 5.06
N ILE A 43 0.83 -0.19 3.94
CA ILE A 43 0.84 1.21 3.49
C ILE A 43 0.05 1.28 2.20
N ILE A 44 -0.92 2.19 2.13
CA ILE A 44 -1.71 2.44 0.92
C ILE A 44 -1.35 3.82 0.41
N PHE A 45 -0.70 3.87 -0.74
CA PHE A 45 -0.39 5.09 -1.45
C PHE A 45 -1.45 5.39 -2.50
N GLN A 46 -1.72 6.68 -2.68
CA GLN A 46 -2.39 7.21 -3.86
C GLN A 46 -1.38 8.01 -4.66
N TYR A 47 -1.37 7.79 -5.97
CA TYR A 47 -0.55 8.58 -6.88
C TYR A 47 -1.37 9.74 -7.47
N ASN A 48 -1.00 10.96 -7.09
CA ASN A 48 -1.54 12.19 -7.67
C ASN A 48 -0.38 13.12 -8.00
N LYS A 49 0.25 12.93 -9.17
CA LYS A 49 1.56 13.48 -9.57
C LYS A 49 2.75 13.08 -8.68
N GLU A 50 2.48 12.68 -7.45
CA GLU A 50 3.43 12.15 -6.46
C GLU A 50 2.72 11.11 -5.58
N LEU A 51 3.50 10.18 -5.00
CA LEU A 51 3.00 9.21 -4.01
C LEU A 51 2.67 9.91 -2.69
N LYS A 52 1.44 9.75 -2.24
CA LYS A 52 0.95 10.25 -0.94
C LYS A 52 0.24 9.16 -0.17
N ILE A 53 0.23 9.28 1.15
CA ILE A 53 -0.67 8.52 2.02
C ILE A 53 -1.84 9.46 2.32
N PRO A 54 -3.05 9.28 1.72
CA PRO A 54 -4.05 10.35 1.66
C PRO A 54 -4.59 10.87 3.00
N PHE A 55 -4.44 10.09 4.07
CA PHE A 55 -4.91 10.43 5.42
C PHE A 55 -3.78 10.88 6.35
N LEU A 56 -2.56 11.07 5.84
CA LEU A 56 -1.43 11.57 6.61
C LEU A 56 -0.87 12.82 5.93
N GLU A 57 -0.69 13.90 6.69
CA GLU A 57 0.12 15.05 6.26
C GLU A 57 1.61 14.70 6.35
N TYR A 58 2.04 13.80 5.47
CA TYR A 58 3.38 13.26 5.44
C TYR A 58 3.96 13.31 4.04
N ASN A 59 5.06 14.04 3.86
CA ASN A 59 5.77 14.10 2.60
C ASN A 59 6.69 12.87 2.45
N TYR A 60 6.14 11.77 1.93
CA TYR A 60 6.86 10.50 1.79
C TYR A 60 8.13 10.63 0.94
N LYS A 61 8.09 11.41 -0.16
CA LYS A 61 9.25 11.62 -1.03
C LYS A 61 10.42 12.28 -0.30
N LYS A 62 10.16 13.34 0.47
CA LYS A 62 11.19 14.07 1.20
C LYS A 62 11.83 13.21 2.29
N GLU A 63 11.00 12.46 3.00
CA GLU A 63 11.42 11.69 4.17
C GLU A 63 12.03 10.32 3.82
N ASN A 64 11.65 9.74 2.66
CA ASN A 64 12.03 8.40 2.20
C ASN A 64 12.45 8.38 0.73
N LYS A 65 13.37 9.26 0.34
CA LYS A 65 13.80 9.43 -1.06
C LYS A 65 14.18 8.11 -1.75
N LYS A 66 14.97 7.25 -1.10
CA LYS A 66 15.41 5.96 -1.67
C LYS A 66 14.25 5.00 -1.94
N ASP A 67 13.34 4.86 -0.96
CA ASP A 67 12.16 4.00 -1.10
C ASP A 67 11.24 4.54 -2.21
N TYR A 68 11.07 5.87 -2.26
CA TYR A 68 10.29 6.54 -3.30
C TYR A 68 10.86 6.29 -4.70
N GLU A 69 12.17 6.42 -4.89
CA GLU A 69 12.84 6.16 -6.17
C GLU A 69 12.63 4.70 -6.59
N LYS A 70 12.89 3.75 -5.69
CA LYS A 70 12.69 2.32 -5.95
C LYS A 70 11.25 1.98 -6.35
N ILE A 71 10.25 2.54 -5.66
CA ILE A 71 8.84 2.31 -6.01
C ILE A 71 8.53 2.85 -7.42
N ASN A 72 9.05 4.02 -7.80
CA ASN A 72 8.80 4.55 -9.15
C ASN A 72 9.52 3.76 -10.25
N GLU A 73 10.65 3.13 -9.94
CA GLU A 73 11.35 2.25 -10.87
C GLU A 73 10.60 0.93 -11.10
N GLU A 74 10.06 0.33 -10.02
CA GLU A 74 9.36 -0.96 -10.09
C GLU A 74 7.92 -0.83 -10.62
N PHE A 75 7.24 0.27 -10.33
CA PHE A 75 5.83 0.45 -10.67
C PHE A 75 5.62 1.58 -11.68
N LYS A 76 4.93 1.26 -12.78
CA LYS A 76 4.41 2.26 -13.73
C LYS A 76 3.20 2.98 -13.12
N LEU A 77 3.48 3.99 -12.30
CA LEU A 77 2.47 4.77 -11.60
C LEU A 77 1.88 5.84 -12.53
N GLU A 78 0.55 5.91 -12.55
CA GLU A 78 -0.21 6.89 -13.30
C GLU A 78 -1.17 7.61 -12.37
N GLN A 79 -1.60 8.80 -12.78
CA GLN A 79 -2.56 9.61 -12.04
C GLN A 79 -3.79 8.80 -11.65
N GLY A 80 -4.10 8.77 -10.35
CA GLY A 80 -5.25 8.06 -9.79
C GLY A 80 -5.01 6.60 -9.43
N ASN A 81 -3.82 6.04 -9.69
CA ASN A 81 -3.48 4.69 -9.25
C ASN A 81 -3.33 4.62 -7.73
N LEU A 82 -3.63 3.44 -7.17
CA LEU A 82 -3.30 3.10 -5.79
C LEU A 82 -2.21 2.03 -5.75
N LEU A 83 -1.27 2.18 -4.83
CA LEU A 83 -0.28 1.16 -4.55
C LEU A 83 -0.46 0.70 -3.11
N ILE A 84 -0.77 -0.57 -2.92
CA ILE A 84 -0.84 -1.22 -1.61
C ILE A 84 0.48 -1.94 -1.40
N ILE A 85 1.19 -1.63 -0.31
CA ILE A 85 2.36 -2.39 0.12
C ILE A 85 2.03 -3.04 1.45
N THR A 86 2.01 -4.36 1.50
CA THR A 86 1.80 -5.15 2.71
C THR A 86 3.12 -5.70 3.22
N PHE A 87 3.20 -5.93 4.54
CA PHE A 87 4.36 -6.52 5.20
C PHE A 87 3.93 -7.65 6.13
N ALA A 88 4.59 -8.79 6.05
CA ALA A 88 4.33 -9.96 6.90
C ALA A 88 5.59 -10.83 7.06
N LYS A 89 5.53 -11.84 7.94
CA LYS A 89 6.63 -12.80 8.11
C LYS A 89 6.79 -13.71 6.89
N GLU A 90 5.69 -14.05 6.25
CA GLU A 90 5.63 -14.97 5.11
C GLU A 90 5.12 -14.24 3.87
N GLN A 91 5.63 -14.65 2.70
CA GLN A 91 5.30 -14.03 1.42
C GLN A 91 3.82 -14.24 1.04
N SER A 92 3.32 -15.46 1.23
CA SER A 92 1.91 -15.83 1.01
C SER A 92 0.95 -14.94 1.80
N THR A 93 1.31 -14.60 3.04
CA THR A 93 0.52 -13.71 3.90
C THR A 93 0.49 -12.28 3.38
N CYS A 94 1.61 -11.77 2.84
CA CYS A 94 1.63 -10.46 2.18
C CYS A 94 0.67 -10.43 0.98
N GLU A 95 0.78 -11.44 0.10
CA GLU A 95 -0.05 -11.55 -1.10
C GLU A 95 -1.54 -11.63 -0.75
N ASN A 96 -1.93 -12.55 0.14
CA ASN A 96 -3.32 -12.70 0.59
C ASN A 96 -3.87 -11.42 1.23
N SER A 97 -3.09 -10.77 2.09
CA SER A 97 -3.50 -9.52 2.73
C SER A 97 -3.68 -8.39 1.72
N SER A 98 -2.80 -8.29 0.72
CA SER A 98 -2.90 -7.28 -0.33
C SER A 98 -4.17 -7.45 -1.18
N LEU A 99 -4.53 -8.71 -1.48
CA LEU A 99 -5.75 -9.07 -2.19
C LEU A 99 -7.00 -8.77 -1.35
N ALA A 100 -6.96 -9.01 -0.04
CA ALA A 100 -8.06 -8.65 0.86
C ALA A 100 -8.32 -7.14 0.87
N VAL A 101 -7.26 -6.32 0.91
CA VAL A 101 -7.38 -4.85 0.78
C VAL A 101 -7.97 -4.47 -0.57
N MET A 102 -7.48 -5.04 -1.67
CA MET A 102 -8.03 -4.80 -3.01
C MET A 102 -9.51 -5.15 -3.09
N LYS A 103 -9.90 -6.30 -2.53
CA LYS A 103 -11.30 -6.75 -2.47
C LYS A 103 -12.18 -5.70 -1.77
N LYS A 104 -11.71 -5.17 -0.64
CA LYS A 104 -12.39 -4.12 0.11
C LYS A 104 -12.47 -2.80 -0.65
N ILE A 105 -11.40 -2.42 -1.37
CA ILE A 105 -11.38 -1.22 -2.22
C ILE A 105 -12.40 -1.31 -3.35
N ASN A 106 -12.54 -2.49 -3.96
CA ASN A 106 -13.42 -2.70 -5.10
C ASN A 106 -14.85 -3.12 -4.70
N ASN A 107 -15.17 -3.21 -3.40
CA ASN A 107 -16.41 -3.80 -2.88
C ASN A 107 -16.77 -5.16 -3.52
N MET A 108 -15.79 -5.89 -4.04
CA MET A 108 -16.04 -7.12 -4.79
C MET A 108 -16.39 -8.24 -3.82
N LYS A 109 -17.63 -8.73 -3.88
CA LYS A 109 -17.94 -10.09 -3.43
C LYS A 109 -17.27 -11.03 -4.42
N ILE A 110 -16.14 -11.62 -4.01
CA ILE A 110 -15.62 -12.83 -4.67
C ILE A 110 -16.61 -13.93 -4.27
N ILE A 111 -17.44 -14.35 -5.22
CA ILE A 111 -18.32 -15.52 -5.13
C ILE A 111 -17.48 -16.74 -5.48
#